data_AF-A0A258BGK3-F1
#
_entry.id   AF-A0A258BGK3-F1
#
_cell.length_a   1.000
_cell.length_b   1.000
_cell.length_c   1.000
_cell.angle_alpha   90.00
_cell.angle_beta   90.00
_cell.angle_gamma   90.00
#
_symmetry.space_group_name_H-M   'P 1'
#
loop_
_entity.id
_entity.type
_entity.pdbx_description
1 polymer ?
#
loop_
_entity_poly.entity_id
_entity_poly.type
_entity_poly.pdbx_seq_one_letter_code
_entity_poly.pdbx_strand_id
1 'polypeptide(L)'
;MDHHNLSLITTIAWGFGLALVFGFVAERIKLPALVGYLVAGFLIGPATPGFVADAGIASQLSEIGVMLLMFGVGLHFSLNDLMSVRRIALPGAIVQMGLATALGAGMAMMWGWAVGPAIVFGLCLSCASTVVLLKALEARNLIDTMNGKIAVGWLVVEDLVTVLVLVLLPPLSGLLSGKEATVS
;
A
#
# COMPACT_ATOMS: atom_id res chain seq x y z
N MET A 1 34.48 -2.56 20.35
CA MET A 1 33.05 -2.30 20.10
C MET A 1 32.85 -2.41 18.61
N ASP A 2 32.19 -3.47 18.18
CA ASP A 2 32.18 -3.92 16.79
C ASP A 2 31.45 -2.93 15.88
N HIS A 3 32.02 -2.65 14.71
CA HIS A 3 31.51 -1.66 13.75
C HIS A 3 30.02 -1.86 13.36
N HIS A 4 29.51 -3.09 13.45
CA HIS A 4 28.09 -3.41 13.21
C HIS A 4 27.13 -2.81 14.26
N ASN A 5 27.52 -2.79 15.54
CA ASN A 5 26.65 -2.30 16.61
C ASN A 5 26.47 -0.78 16.54
N LEU A 6 27.52 -0.06 16.13
CA LEU A 6 27.46 1.39 15.92
C LEU A 6 26.58 1.77 14.73
N SER A 7 26.64 1.00 13.63
CA SER A 7 25.77 1.21 12.46
C SER A 7 24.29 1.03 12.79
N LEU A 8 23.95 0.00 13.58
CA LEU A 8 22.57 -0.24 14.02
C LEU A 8 22.04 0.90 14.90
N ILE A 9 22.80 1.27 15.95
CA ILE A 9 22.37 2.32 16.89
C ILE A 9 22.23 3.66 16.18
N THR A 10 23.18 4.01 15.30
CA THR A 10 23.12 5.28 14.55
C THR A 10 21.99 5.31 13.52
N THR A 11 21.74 4.20 12.82
CA THR A 11 20.60 4.06 11.89
C THR A 11 19.26 4.22 12.61
N ILE A 12 19.11 3.55 13.76
CA ILE A 12 17.90 3.65 14.59
C ILE A 12 17.75 5.07 15.17
N ALA A 13 18.83 5.67 15.67
CA ALA A 13 18.79 7.00 16.28
C ALA A 13 18.42 8.10 15.27
N TRP A 14 19.06 8.10 14.09
CA TRP A 14 18.73 9.05 13.02
C TRP A 14 17.35 8.76 12.43
N GLY A 15 17.02 7.48 12.20
CA GLY A 15 15.74 7.04 11.66
C GLY A 15 14.58 7.51 12.54
N PHE A 16 14.58 7.14 13.82
CA PHE A 16 13.51 7.56 14.74
C PHE A 16 13.57 9.05 15.09
N GLY A 17 14.77 9.62 15.23
CA GLY A 17 14.92 11.05 15.53
C GLY A 17 14.31 11.94 14.45
N LEU A 18 14.67 11.71 13.18
CA LEU A 18 14.11 12.47 12.08
C LEU A 18 12.65 12.11 11.81
N ALA A 19 12.26 10.84 11.93
CA ALA A 19 10.84 10.46 11.83
C ALA A 19 9.98 11.18 12.87
N LEU A 20 10.46 11.35 14.10
CA LEU A 20 9.77 12.10 15.14
C LEU A 20 9.64 13.59 14.78
N VAL A 21 10.74 14.22 14.34
CA VAL A 21 10.73 15.64 13.96
C VAL A 21 9.82 15.89 12.76
N PHE A 22 9.99 15.17 11.67
CA PHE A 22 9.20 15.36 10.45
C PHE A 22 7.76 14.87 10.61
N GLY A 23 7.53 13.79 11.36
CA GLY A 23 6.19 13.32 11.70
C GLY A 23 5.42 14.36 12.50
N PHE A 24 6.05 14.96 13.52
CA PHE A 24 5.45 16.03 14.31
C PHE A 24 5.16 17.29 13.47
N VAL A 25 6.08 17.68 12.59
CA VAL A 25 5.87 18.80 11.67
C VAL A 25 4.72 18.51 10.70
N ALA A 26 4.64 17.30 10.15
CA ALA A 26 3.55 16.89 9.27
C ALA A 26 2.20 16.98 9.99
N GLU A 27 2.12 16.45 11.22
CA GLU A 27 0.91 16.51 12.04
C GLU A 27 0.50 17.95 12.38
N ARG A 28 1.48 18.82 12.69
CA ARG A 28 1.24 20.26 12.92
C ARG A 28 0.64 20.97 11.70
N ILE A 29 0.99 20.54 10.49
CA ILE A 29 0.47 21.07 9.22
C ILE A 29 -0.85 20.35 8.83
N LYS A 30 -1.39 19.46 9.68
CA LYS A 30 -2.59 18.64 9.45
C LYS A 30 -2.43 17.61 8.32
N LEU A 31 -1.19 17.21 8.04
CA LEU A 31 -0.88 16.10 7.14
C LEU A 31 -0.80 14.79 7.94
N PRO A 32 -1.05 13.62 7.32
CA PRO A 32 -0.78 12.34 7.96
C PRO A 32 0.69 12.21 8.35
N ALA A 33 0.97 11.76 9.57
CA ALA A 33 2.35 11.60 10.08
C ALA A 33 3.23 10.72 9.16
N LEU A 34 2.62 9.78 8.42
CA LEU A 34 3.29 8.95 7.42
C LEU A 34 4.04 9.76 6.37
N VAL A 35 3.52 10.92 5.96
CA VAL A 35 4.21 11.82 5.02
C VAL A 35 5.53 12.31 5.62
N GLY A 36 5.52 12.68 6.90
CA GLY A 36 6.72 13.08 7.63
C GLY A 36 7.74 11.94 7.74
N TYR A 37 7.29 10.71 7.99
CA TYR A 37 8.15 9.53 8.03
C TYR A 37 8.79 9.23 6.67
N LEU A 38 8.06 9.41 5.56
CA LEU A 38 8.59 9.26 4.21
C LEU A 38 9.66 10.30 3.90
N VAL A 39 9.44 11.57 4.28
CA VAL A 39 10.43 12.64 4.12
C VAL A 39 11.68 12.34 4.94
N ALA A 40 11.52 11.88 6.18
CA ALA A 40 12.64 11.46 7.02
C ALA A 40 13.46 10.34 6.36
N GLY A 41 12.79 9.31 5.82
CA GLY A 41 13.45 8.21 5.12
C GLY A 41 14.21 8.67 3.86
N PHE A 42 13.62 9.58 3.08
CA PHE A 42 14.28 10.18 1.92
C PHE A 42 15.56 10.96 2.30
N LEU A 43 15.54 11.66 3.43
CA LEU A 43 16.65 12.47 3.92
C LEU A 43 17.79 11.68 4.56
N ILE A 44 17.56 10.42 4.94
CA ILE A 44 18.60 9.51 5.46
C ILE A 44 19.01 8.49 4.38
N GLY A 45 18.33 8.52 3.23
CA GLY A 45 18.60 7.67 2.09
C GLY A 45 19.90 8.03 1.37
N PRO A 46 20.38 7.15 0.47
CA PRO A 46 21.64 7.35 -0.25
C PRO A 46 21.63 8.57 -1.20
N ALA A 47 20.46 9.15 -1.46
CA ALA A 47 20.28 10.29 -2.36
C ALA A 47 20.52 11.66 -1.70
N THR A 48 20.77 11.72 -0.39
CA THR A 48 21.02 12.96 0.35
C THR A 48 22.47 13.07 0.85
N PRO A 49 23.12 14.24 0.70
CA PRO A 49 24.45 14.46 1.25
C PRO A 49 24.38 14.50 2.79
N GLY A 50 24.89 13.47 3.47
CA GLY A 50 24.82 13.34 4.92
C GLY A 50 25.10 11.92 5.43
N PHE A 51 24.61 11.62 6.63
CA PHE A 51 24.65 10.26 7.20
C PHE A 51 23.70 9.36 6.42
N VAL A 52 24.26 8.34 5.76
CA VAL A 52 23.48 7.34 5.01
C VAL A 52 23.24 6.15 5.92
N ALA A 53 21.96 5.87 6.21
CA ALA A 53 21.59 4.66 6.94
C ALA A 53 21.96 3.40 6.14
N ASP A 54 22.30 2.34 6.87
CA ASP A 54 22.52 1.04 6.26
C ASP A 54 21.17 0.51 5.72
N ALA A 55 21.05 0.48 4.39
CA ALA A 55 19.83 0.06 3.71
C ALA A 55 19.46 -1.40 3.99
N GLY A 56 20.44 -2.27 4.26
CA GLY A 56 20.19 -3.68 4.59
C GLY A 56 19.55 -3.81 5.97
N ILE A 57 20.12 -3.13 6.96
CA ILE A 57 19.58 -3.07 8.33
C ILE A 57 18.19 -2.41 8.32
N ALA A 58 18.03 -1.28 7.63
CA ALA A 58 16.77 -0.58 7.53
C ALA A 58 15.66 -1.44 6.87
N SER A 59 15.99 -2.21 5.82
CA SER A 59 15.06 -3.14 5.17
C SER A 59 14.57 -4.21 6.15
N GLN A 60 15.48 -4.87 6.86
CA GLN A 60 15.13 -5.91 7.84
C GLN A 60 14.25 -5.38 8.97
N LEU A 61 14.59 -4.20 9.52
CA LEU A 61 13.77 -3.51 10.51
C LEU A 61 12.38 -3.16 9.98
N SER A 62 12.29 -2.71 8.73
CA SER A 62 11.01 -2.35 8.10
C SER A 62 10.12 -3.58 7.88
N GLU A 63 10.69 -4.72 7.48
CA GLU A 63 9.97 -5.98 7.32
C GLU A 63 9.38 -6.45 8.65
N ILE A 64 10.17 -6.43 9.72
CA ILE A 64 9.71 -6.76 11.08
C ILE A 64 8.61 -5.78 11.50
N GLY A 65 8.80 -4.48 11.28
CA GLY A 65 7.81 -3.46 11.62
C GLY A 65 6.47 -3.65 10.90
N VAL A 66 6.50 -3.95 9.60
CA VAL A 66 5.30 -4.25 8.81
C VAL A 66 4.67 -5.56 9.26
N MET A 67 5.44 -6.61 9.53
CA MET A 67 4.92 -7.88 10.06
C MET A 67 4.20 -7.68 11.40
N LEU A 68 4.81 -6.96 12.34
CA LEU A 68 4.20 -6.64 13.63
C LEU A 68 2.92 -5.80 13.48
N LEU A 69 2.91 -4.85 12.53
CA LEU A 69 1.75 -4.04 12.24
C LEU A 69 0.60 -4.87 11.65
N MET A 70 0.87 -5.68 10.63
CA MET A 70 -0.12 -6.55 9.99
C MET A 70 -0.66 -7.60 10.98
N PHE A 71 0.21 -8.13 11.84
CA PHE A 71 -0.19 -9.03 12.93
C PHE A 71 -1.09 -8.33 13.95
N GLY A 72 -0.71 -7.12 14.40
CA GLY A 72 -1.53 -6.33 15.32
C GLY A 72 -2.90 -6.02 14.76
N VAL A 73 -2.97 -5.59 13.50
CA VAL A 73 -4.25 -5.38 12.80
C VAL A 73 -5.07 -6.68 12.74
N GLY A 74 -4.42 -7.81 12.44
CA GLY A 74 -5.06 -9.12 12.43
C GLY A 74 -5.66 -9.52 13.78
N LEU A 75 -5.00 -9.20 14.90
CA LEU A 75 -5.51 -9.47 16.26
C LEU A 75 -6.75 -8.64 16.62
N HIS A 76 -6.83 -7.41 16.13
CA HIS A 76 -8.00 -6.54 16.33
C HIS A 76 -9.18 -6.90 15.40
N PHE A 77 -8.96 -7.75 14.40
CA PHE A 77 -9.98 -8.10 13.42
C PHE A 77 -10.67 -9.43 13.77
N SER A 78 -11.97 -9.36 14.07
CA SER A 78 -12.79 -10.57 14.13
C SER A 78 -13.28 -10.93 12.73
N LEU A 79 -13.13 -12.19 12.30
CA LEU A 79 -13.78 -12.70 11.08
C LEU A 79 -15.31 -12.50 11.11
N ASN A 80 -15.90 -12.42 12.31
CA ASN A 80 -17.32 -12.10 12.49
C ASN A 80 -17.65 -10.66 12.04
N ASP A 81 -16.72 -9.72 12.23
CA ASP A 81 -16.90 -8.33 11.78
C ASP A 81 -16.95 -8.26 10.26
N LEU A 82 -16.08 -9.01 9.55
CA LEU A 82 -16.15 -9.15 8.10
C LEU A 82 -17.49 -9.72 7.64
N MET A 83 -17.91 -10.80 8.29
CA MET A 83 -19.14 -11.50 7.93
C MET A 83 -20.38 -10.61 8.12
N SER A 84 -20.34 -9.70 9.09
CA SER A 84 -21.41 -8.75 9.37
C SER A 84 -21.56 -7.68 8.27
N VAL A 85 -20.46 -7.27 7.63
CA VAL A 85 -20.44 -6.19 6.62
C VAL A 85 -20.35 -6.70 5.18
N ARG A 86 -20.23 -8.01 4.96
CA ARG A 86 -20.03 -8.62 3.62
C ARG A 86 -21.02 -8.17 2.57
N ARG A 87 -22.29 -7.92 2.93
CA ARG A 87 -23.32 -7.50 1.97
C ARG A 87 -23.07 -6.10 1.39
N ILE A 88 -22.27 -5.28 2.07
CA ILE A 88 -21.94 -3.91 1.64
C ILE A 88 -20.52 -3.88 1.08
N ALA A 89 -19.56 -4.46 1.81
CA ALA A 89 -18.14 -4.42 1.44
C ALA A 89 -17.82 -5.18 0.14
N LEU A 90 -18.39 -6.38 -0.05
CA LEU A 90 -18.08 -7.22 -1.21
C LEU A 90 -18.53 -6.61 -2.54
N PRO A 91 -19.82 -6.21 -2.71
CA PRO A 91 -20.24 -5.59 -3.95
C PRO A 91 -19.63 -4.21 -4.14
N GLY A 92 -19.43 -3.45 -3.06
CA GLY A 92 -18.80 -2.13 -3.10
C GLY A 92 -17.38 -2.19 -3.68
N ALA A 93 -16.54 -3.09 -3.14
CA ALA A 93 -15.17 -3.28 -3.60
C ALA A 93 -15.12 -3.70 -5.08
N ILE A 94 -15.90 -4.71 -5.48
CA ILE A 94 -15.90 -5.19 -6.88
C ILE A 94 -16.33 -4.08 -7.86
N VAL A 95 -17.41 -3.35 -7.53
CA VAL A 95 -17.92 -2.28 -8.40
C VAL A 95 -16.92 -1.13 -8.50
N GLN A 96 -16.35 -0.68 -7.37
CA GLN A 96 -15.36 0.39 -7.38
C GLN A 96 -14.08 -0.03 -8.09
N MET A 97 -13.60 -1.26 -7.89
CA MET A 97 -12.41 -1.76 -8.57
C MET A 97 -12.62 -1.82 -10.07
N GLY A 98 -13.77 -2.36 -10.50
CA GLY A 98 -14.15 -2.41 -11.91
C GLY A 98 -14.26 -1.02 -12.53
N LEU A 99 -14.88 -0.07 -11.82
CA LEU A 99 -15.03 1.30 -12.28
C LEU A 99 -13.67 2.02 -12.35
N ALA A 100 -12.82 1.91 -11.33
CA ALA A 100 -11.49 2.50 -11.31
C ALA A 100 -10.60 1.93 -12.41
N THR A 101 -10.67 0.61 -12.62
CA THR A 101 -9.97 -0.07 -13.71
C THR A 101 -10.44 0.41 -15.07
N ALA A 102 -11.76 0.52 -15.28
CA ALA A 102 -12.33 1.00 -16.54
C ALA A 102 -11.94 2.46 -16.84
N LEU A 103 -11.96 3.33 -15.84
CA LEU A 103 -11.54 4.72 -15.97
C LEU A 103 -10.04 4.82 -16.26
N GLY A 104 -9.20 4.07 -15.53
CA GLY A 104 -7.75 4.04 -15.74
C GLY A 104 -7.37 3.48 -17.12
N ALA A 105 -8.02 2.39 -17.54
CA ALA A 105 -7.84 1.83 -18.87
C ALA A 105 -8.31 2.79 -19.97
N GLY A 106 -9.45 3.45 -19.78
CA GLY A 106 -9.95 4.48 -20.70
C GLY A 106 -8.96 5.63 -20.88
N MET A 107 -8.39 6.13 -19.79
CA MET A 107 -7.34 7.16 -19.85
C MET A 107 -6.08 6.67 -20.58
N ALA A 108 -5.63 5.45 -20.32
CA ALA A 108 -4.47 4.88 -21.01
C ALA A 108 -4.72 4.69 -22.52
N MET A 109 -5.92 4.25 -22.90
CA MET A 109 -6.32 4.14 -24.31
C MET A 109 -6.37 5.52 -24.99
N MET A 110 -6.81 6.57 -24.29
CA MET A 110 -6.75 7.95 -24.81
C MET A 110 -5.30 8.41 -25.07
N TRP A 111 -4.33 7.87 -24.31
CA TRP A 111 -2.90 8.07 -24.54
C TRP A 111 -2.31 7.19 -25.64
N GLY A 112 -3.13 6.38 -26.32
CA GLY A 112 -2.70 5.48 -27.40
C GLY A 112 -2.11 4.15 -26.93
N TRP A 113 -2.34 3.76 -25.67
CA TRP A 113 -1.87 2.46 -25.18
C TRP A 113 -2.73 1.32 -25.72
N ALA A 114 -2.10 0.17 -25.97
CA ALA A 114 -2.81 -1.05 -26.32
C ALA A 114 -3.72 -1.53 -25.17
N VAL A 115 -4.76 -2.30 -25.51
CA VAL A 115 -5.80 -2.73 -24.56
C VAL A 115 -5.22 -3.51 -23.38
N GLY A 116 -4.27 -4.42 -23.61
CA GLY A 116 -3.64 -5.19 -22.54
C GLY A 116 -2.94 -4.32 -21.49
N PRO A 117 -1.92 -3.52 -21.87
CA PRO A 117 -1.27 -2.57 -20.97
C PRO A 117 -2.23 -1.57 -20.31
N ALA A 118 -3.26 -1.11 -21.03
CA ALA A 118 -4.27 -0.19 -20.49
C ALA A 118 -5.08 -0.83 -19.35
N ILE A 119 -5.50 -2.09 -19.49
CA ILE A 119 -6.21 -2.82 -18.42
C ILE A 119 -5.31 -3.03 -17.20
N VAL A 120 -4.04 -3.42 -17.42
CA VAL A 120 -3.08 -3.59 -16.33
C VAL A 120 -2.85 -2.27 -15.59
N PHE A 121 -2.72 -1.17 -16.32
CA PHE A 121 -2.61 0.16 -15.74
C PHE A 121 -3.84 0.55 -14.91
N GLY A 122 -5.04 0.27 -15.43
CA GLY A 122 -6.29 0.48 -14.69
C GLY A 122 -6.34 -0.34 -13.40
N LEU A 123 -5.92 -1.61 -13.43
CA LEU A 123 -5.84 -2.47 -12.26
C LEU A 123 -4.87 -1.91 -11.22
N CYS A 124 -3.69 -1.42 -11.64
CA CYS A 124 -2.73 -0.78 -10.74
C CYS A 124 -3.31 0.48 -10.07
N LEU A 125 -4.10 1.28 -10.80
CA LEU A 125 -4.78 2.46 -10.26
C LEU A 125 -5.92 2.10 -9.31
N SER A 126 -6.52 0.93 -9.47
CA SER A 126 -7.61 0.46 -8.63
C SER A 126 -7.15 0.07 -7.22
N CYS A 127 -5.87 -0.28 -7.02
CA CYS A 127 -5.37 -0.76 -5.74
C CYS A 127 -5.20 0.39 -4.72
N ALA A 128 -5.84 0.25 -3.56
CA ALA A 128 -5.73 1.12 -2.41
C ALA A 128 -4.62 0.66 -1.45
N SER A 129 -4.03 1.60 -0.71
CA SER A 129 -3.05 1.28 0.32
C SER A 129 -3.73 0.90 1.64
N THR A 130 -3.76 -0.41 1.95
CA THR A 130 -4.37 -0.96 3.17
C THR A 130 -3.75 -0.38 4.44
N VAL A 131 -2.41 -0.36 4.52
CA VAL A 131 -1.65 0.14 5.68
C VAL A 131 -1.98 1.59 6.00
N VAL A 132 -2.04 2.44 4.97
CA VAL A 132 -2.30 3.88 5.13
C VAL A 132 -3.73 4.10 5.64
N LEU A 133 -4.73 3.44 5.06
CA LEU A 133 -6.11 3.58 5.51
C LEU A 133 -6.31 3.02 6.94
N LEU A 134 -5.72 1.87 7.24
CA LEU A 134 -5.76 1.29 8.59
C LEU A 134 -5.14 2.23 9.62
N LYS A 135 -3.96 2.79 9.34
CA LYS A 135 -3.32 3.78 10.23
C LYS A 135 -4.16 5.04 10.39
N ALA A 136 -4.83 5.50 9.33
CA ALA A 136 -5.71 6.65 9.39
C ALA A 136 -6.97 6.40 10.24
N LEU A 137 -7.52 5.18 10.19
CA LEU A 137 -8.64 4.77 11.03
C LEU A 137 -8.21 4.60 12.50
N GLU A 138 -7.03 4.00 12.73
CA GLU A 138 -6.42 3.81 14.05
C GLU A 138 -6.18 5.16 14.75
N ALA A 139 -5.55 6.11 14.04
CA ALA A 139 -5.28 7.45 14.55
C ALA A 139 -6.54 8.23 14.94
N ARG A 140 -7.71 7.86 14.38
CA ARG A 140 -9.02 8.44 14.69
C ARG A 140 -9.86 7.57 15.63
N ASN A 141 -9.34 6.44 16.11
CA ASN A 141 -10.08 5.44 16.88
C ASN A 141 -11.40 4.98 16.20
N LEU A 142 -11.39 4.87 14.88
CA LEU A 142 -12.58 4.52 14.07
C LEU A 142 -12.66 3.04 13.69
N ILE A 143 -11.64 2.23 13.99
CA ILE A 143 -11.54 0.83 13.55
C ILE A 143 -12.74 -0.01 14.00
N ASP A 144 -13.17 0.14 15.25
CA ASP A 144 -14.26 -0.66 15.83
C ASP A 144 -15.67 -0.18 15.44
N THR A 145 -15.77 0.96 14.76
CA THR A 145 -17.06 1.51 14.30
C THR A 145 -17.60 0.71 13.11
N MET A 146 -18.91 0.78 12.86
CA MET A 146 -19.52 0.15 11.68
C MET A 146 -18.83 0.59 10.37
N ASN A 147 -18.52 1.88 10.24
CA ASN A 147 -17.83 2.44 9.07
C ASN A 147 -16.38 1.93 8.98
N GLY A 148 -15.69 1.79 10.10
CA GLY A 148 -14.36 1.19 10.17
C GLY A 148 -14.37 -0.26 9.72
N LYS A 149 -15.30 -1.07 10.24
CA LYS A 149 -15.48 -2.49 9.85
C LYS A 149 -15.80 -2.64 8.36
N ILE A 150 -16.65 -1.77 7.81
CA ILE A 150 -16.93 -1.74 6.36
C ILE A 150 -15.67 -1.39 5.57
N ALA A 151 -14.92 -0.37 5.98
CA ALA A 151 -13.69 0.04 5.30
C ALA A 151 -12.61 -1.06 5.32
N VAL A 152 -12.38 -1.69 6.48
CA VAL A 152 -11.45 -2.82 6.60
C VAL A 152 -11.92 -4.01 5.77
N GLY A 153 -13.21 -4.35 5.82
CA GLY A 153 -13.76 -5.44 5.02
C GLY A 153 -13.65 -5.18 3.51
N TRP A 154 -13.78 -3.93 3.09
CA TRP A 154 -13.56 -3.51 1.70
C TRP A 154 -12.10 -3.73 1.29
N LEU A 155 -11.14 -3.26 2.09
CA LEU A 155 -9.71 -3.45 1.83
C LEU A 155 -9.33 -4.94 1.71
N VAL A 156 -9.90 -5.81 2.56
CA VAL A 156 -9.62 -7.26 2.54
C VAL A 156 -10.13 -7.89 1.25
N VAL A 157 -11.34 -7.53 0.80
CA VAL A 157 -11.89 -8.02 -0.47
C VAL A 157 -11.04 -7.55 -1.65
N GLU A 158 -10.66 -6.28 -1.63
CA GLU A 158 -9.84 -5.67 -2.66
C GLU A 158 -8.46 -6.32 -2.78
N ASP A 159 -7.78 -6.57 -1.65
CA ASP A 159 -6.47 -7.24 -1.63
C ASP A 159 -6.58 -8.68 -2.15
N LEU A 160 -7.61 -9.43 -1.73
CA LEU A 160 -7.86 -10.79 -2.21
C LEU A 160 -8.11 -10.84 -3.72
N VAL A 161 -8.93 -9.92 -4.24
CA VAL A 161 -9.20 -9.81 -5.68
C VAL A 161 -7.94 -9.41 -6.43
N THR A 162 -7.17 -8.45 -5.91
CA THR A 162 -5.90 -8.02 -6.50
C THR A 162 -4.91 -9.18 -6.61
N VAL A 163 -4.71 -9.96 -5.53
CA VAL A 163 -3.83 -11.14 -5.54
C VAL A 163 -4.30 -12.15 -6.60
N LEU A 164 -5.60 -12.44 -6.65
CA LEU A 164 -6.16 -13.35 -7.65
C LEU A 164 -5.90 -12.85 -9.08
N VAL A 165 -6.13 -11.56 -9.34
CA VAL A 165 -5.89 -10.93 -10.64
C VAL A 165 -4.40 -11.01 -11.00
N LEU A 166 -3.49 -10.66 -10.08
CA LEU A 166 -2.04 -10.72 -10.31
C LEU A 166 -1.57 -12.15 -10.64
N VAL A 167 -2.14 -13.17 -9.99
CA VAL A 167 -1.85 -14.58 -10.29
C VAL A 167 -2.38 -14.99 -11.68
N LEU A 168 -3.50 -14.42 -12.11
CA LEU A 168 -4.13 -14.70 -13.41
C LEU A 168 -3.55 -13.85 -14.56
N LEU A 169 -2.79 -12.78 -14.27
CA LEU A 169 -2.23 -11.91 -15.29
C LEU A 169 -1.26 -12.62 -16.26
N PRO A 170 -0.31 -13.47 -15.83
CA PRO A 170 0.61 -14.11 -16.78
C PRO A 170 -0.11 -15.00 -17.81
N PRO A 171 -1.06 -15.89 -17.42
CA PRO A 171 -1.88 -16.62 -18.40
C PRO A 171 -2.72 -15.71 -19.31
N LEU A 172 -3.27 -14.62 -18.79
CA LEU A 172 -4.11 -13.69 -19.56
C LEU A 172 -3.30 -12.75 -20.46
N SER A 173 -2.01 -12.54 -20.17
CA SER A 173 -1.14 -11.64 -20.91
C SER A 173 -1.05 -12.01 -22.40
N GLY A 174 -1.05 -13.31 -22.72
CA GLY A 174 -1.07 -13.79 -24.10
C GLY A 174 -2.36 -13.45 -24.86
N LEU A 175 -3.49 -13.36 -24.16
CA LEU A 175 -4.78 -12.92 -24.70
C LEU A 175 -4.86 -11.40 -24.84
N LEU A 176 -4.31 -10.68 -23.84
CA LEU A 176 -4.36 -9.23 -23.71
C LEU A 176 -3.33 -8.49 -24.59
N SER A 177 -2.22 -9.13 -24.93
CA SER A 177 -1.15 -8.55 -25.75
C SER A 177 -1.51 -8.46 -27.24
N GLY A 178 -2.71 -8.90 -27.66
CA GLY A 178 -3.14 -8.82 -29.04
C GLY A 178 -2.16 -9.56 -29.95
N LYS A 179 -2.24 -10.89 -29.98
CA LYS A 179 -1.74 -11.60 -31.16
C LYS A 179 -2.60 -11.12 -32.33
N GLU A 180 -2.05 -10.18 -33.10
CA GLU A 180 -2.44 -9.95 -34.49
C GLU A 180 -2.45 -11.31 -35.17
N ALA A 181 -3.64 -11.92 -35.22
CA ALA A 181 -4.00 -12.89 -36.22
C ALA A 181 -4.19 -12.11 -37.54
N THR A 182 -3.11 -11.55 -38.08
CA THR A 182 -3.06 -11.02 -39.44
C THR A 182 -1.94 -11.73 -40.20
N VAL A 183 -2.32 -12.90 -40.72
CA VAL A 183 -2.05 -13.40 -42.09
C VAL A 183 -0.63 -13.25 -42.63
N SER A 184 0.14 -14.35 -42.64
CA SER A 184 0.54 -15.11 -43.85
C SER A 184 1.48 -16.25 -43.48
#